data_AF-A0AAW9IC99-F1
#
_entry.id   AF-A0AAW9IC99-F1
#
_cell.length_a   1.000
_cell.length_b   1.000
_cell.length_c   1.000
_cell.angle_alpha   90.00
_cell.angle_beta   90.00
_cell.angle_gamma   90.00
#
_symmetry.space_group_name_H-M   'P 1'
#
loop_
_entity.id
_entity.type
_entity.pdbx_description
1 polymer ?
#
loop_
_entity_poly.entity_id
_entity_poly.type
_entity_poly.pdbx_seq_one_letter_code
_entity_poly.pdbx_strand_id
1 'polypeptide(L)'
;TMAYSLPNNTYYKNEDLKNKIIYALEWINKNAYNESIEQYGNWWDWMIGIPARLNNVVILMYDDLTQEQVTKYMNAIQKFLPSIEPGSKYHTGANLADVCVNKLLQGVNLKDPDKIKEASEDIGDVFKYVTSGDGFYPDGSYVQHGIVAYTGSYGNVLIDKISNIMFLLEGTP
;
A
#
# COMPACT_ATOMS: atom_id res chain seq x y z
N THR A 1 -13.24 -1.90 -10.35
CA THR A 1 -13.74 -2.22 -9.00
C THR A 1 -14.63 -1.14 -8.43
N MET A 2 -14.26 0.14 -8.42
CA MET A 2 -15.15 1.21 -7.90
C MET A 2 -16.54 1.22 -8.55
N ALA A 3 -16.61 1.25 -9.89
CA ALA A 3 -17.90 1.19 -10.62
C ALA A 3 -18.73 -0.07 -10.30
N TYR A 4 -18.06 -1.18 -9.99
CA TYR A 4 -18.70 -2.43 -9.58
C TYR A 4 -19.25 -2.38 -8.14
N SER A 5 -18.59 -1.63 -7.25
CA SER A 5 -18.84 -1.66 -5.80
C SER A 5 -19.68 -0.48 -5.29
N LEU A 6 -19.79 0.60 -6.07
CA LEU A 6 -20.54 1.80 -5.68
C LEU A 6 -22.03 1.63 -5.99
N PRO A 7 -22.91 1.69 -4.97
CA PRO A 7 -24.35 1.73 -5.20
C PRO A 7 -24.74 2.88 -6.13
N ASN A 8 -25.78 2.69 -6.94
CA ASN A 8 -26.28 3.64 -7.95
C ASN A 8 -25.36 3.87 -9.17
N ASN A 9 -24.29 3.10 -9.34
CA ASN A 9 -23.54 3.06 -10.59
C ASN A 9 -24.20 2.10 -11.59
N THR A 10 -24.16 2.41 -12.89
CA THR A 10 -24.65 1.52 -13.97
C THR A 10 -24.02 0.12 -13.93
N TYR A 11 -22.81 0.00 -13.40
CA TYR A 11 -22.09 -1.27 -13.28
C TYR A 11 -22.14 -1.89 -11.89
N TYR A 12 -22.96 -1.35 -10.98
CA TYR A 12 -23.07 -1.87 -9.62
C TYR A 12 -23.48 -3.35 -9.64
N LYS A 13 -22.64 -4.21 -9.03
CA LYS A 13 -22.79 -5.67 -9.02
C LYS A 13 -23.03 -6.31 -10.40
N ASN A 14 -22.54 -5.69 -11.47
CA ASN A 14 -22.63 -6.22 -12.82
C ASN A 14 -21.73 -7.47 -12.99
N GLU A 15 -22.33 -8.59 -13.40
CA GLU A 15 -21.66 -9.89 -13.49
C GLU A 15 -20.54 -9.95 -14.54
N ASP A 16 -20.73 -9.32 -15.70
CA ASP A 16 -19.71 -9.27 -16.75
C ASP A 16 -18.47 -8.47 -16.29
N LEU A 17 -18.69 -7.32 -15.65
CA LEU A 17 -17.60 -6.54 -15.08
C LEU A 17 -16.88 -7.30 -13.95
N LYS A 18 -17.63 -8.00 -13.07
CA LYS A 18 -17.05 -8.87 -12.03
C LYS A 18 -16.09 -9.88 -12.64
N ASN A 19 -16.56 -10.64 -13.63
CA ASN A 19 -15.78 -11.68 -14.28
C ASN A 19 -14.55 -11.13 -15.00
N LYS A 20 -14.63 -9.94 -15.61
CA LYS A 20 -13.48 -9.25 -16.23
C LYS A 20 -12.45 -8.81 -15.20
N ILE A 21 -12.89 -8.32 -14.03
CA ILE A 21 -11.98 -7.94 -12.93
C ILE A 21 -11.24 -9.17 -12.41
N ILE A 22 -11.97 -10.26 -12.13
CA ILE A 22 -11.37 -11.52 -11.65
C ILE A 22 -10.40 -12.09 -12.69
N TYR A 23 -10.79 -12.10 -13.96
CA TYR A 23 -9.92 -12.53 -15.05
C TYR A 23 -8.62 -11.71 -15.11
N ALA A 24 -8.72 -10.38 -15.00
CA ALA A 24 -7.54 -9.51 -15.02
C ALA A 24 -6.61 -9.75 -13.81
N LEU A 25 -7.16 -9.95 -12.61
CA LEU A 25 -6.40 -10.30 -11.42
C LEU A 25 -5.65 -11.62 -11.57
N GLU A 26 -6.32 -12.66 -12.07
CA GLU A 26 -5.72 -13.94 -12.37
C GLU A 26 -4.61 -13.83 -13.42
N TRP A 27 -4.84 -13.06 -14.48
CA TRP A 27 -3.85 -12.85 -15.52
C TRP A 27 -2.61 -12.11 -14.99
N ILE A 28 -2.81 -11.03 -14.24
CA ILE A 28 -1.70 -10.25 -13.65
C ILE A 28 -0.91 -11.12 -12.69
N ASN A 29 -1.59 -11.85 -11.79
CA ASN A 29 -0.91 -12.75 -10.88
C ASN A 29 -0.15 -13.83 -11.64
N LYS A 30 -0.74 -14.49 -12.62
CA LYS A 30 -0.06 -15.54 -13.38
C LYS A 30 1.16 -15.05 -14.16
N ASN A 31 1.12 -13.84 -14.74
CA ASN A 31 2.08 -13.45 -15.78
C ASN A 31 2.99 -12.27 -15.41
N ALA A 32 2.62 -11.43 -14.43
CA ALA A 32 3.28 -10.14 -14.24
C ALA A 32 3.65 -9.82 -12.79
N TYR A 33 2.86 -10.26 -11.81
CA TYR A 33 3.06 -9.90 -10.40
C TYR A 33 2.75 -11.10 -9.49
N ASN A 34 3.78 -11.92 -9.24
CA ASN A 34 3.73 -13.09 -8.37
C ASN A 34 5.12 -13.42 -7.79
N GLU A 35 5.14 -14.44 -6.94
CA GLU A 35 6.31 -14.86 -6.15
C GLU A 35 7.50 -15.35 -6.98
N SER A 36 7.29 -15.77 -8.24
CA SER A 36 8.33 -16.27 -9.14
C SER A 36 8.90 -15.20 -10.09
N ILE A 37 8.31 -14.01 -10.11
CA ILE A 37 8.81 -12.88 -10.92
C ILE A 37 9.86 -12.12 -10.13
N GLU A 38 11.00 -11.85 -10.78
CA GLU A 38 12.01 -10.93 -10.27
C GLU A 38 11.67 -9.50 -10.67
N GLN A 39 11.90 -8.56 -9.75
CA GLN A 39 11.63 -7.15 -10.00
C GLN A 39 12.53 -6.60 -11.11
N TYR A 40 11.99 -5.69 -11.92
CA TYR A 40 12.75 -4.99 -12.95
C TYR A 40 12.26 -3.55 -13.10
N GLY A 41 13.12 -2.67 -13.63
CA GLY A 41 12.79 -1.26 -13.78
C GLY A 41 12.71 -0.55 -12.43
N ASN A 42 11.64 0.19 -12.19
CA ASN A 42 11.50 1.03 -11.00
C ASN A 42 10.97 0.23 -9.80
N TRP A 43 11.74 0.16 -8.71
CA TRP A 43 11.37 -0.51 -7.46
C TRP A 43 10.03 -0.02 -6.91
N TRP A 44 9.70 1.27 -7.12
CA TRP A 44 8.48 1.88 -6.62
C TRP A 44 7.23 1.18 -7.15
N ASP A 45 7.24 0.73 -8.41
CA ASP A 45 6.09 0.03 -8.99
C ASP A 45 5.82 -1.30 -8.27
N TRP A 46 6.88 -2.02 -7.89
CA TRP A 46 6.80 -3.33 -7.24
C TRP A 46 6.44 -3.24 -5.76
N MET A 47 6.98 -2.23 -5.06
CA MET A 47 6.84 -2.13 -3.60
C MET A 47 5.72 -1.20 -3.15
N ILE A 48 5.30 -0.25 -4.01
CA ILE A 48 4.30 0.77 -3.65
C ILE A 48 3.13 0.79 -4.64
N GLY A 49 3.41 1.01 -5.93
CA GLY A 49 2.37 1.29 -6.92
C GLY A 49 1.40 0.13 -7.17
N ILE A 50 1.93 -1.06 -7.45
CA ILE A 50 1.13 -2.27 -7.67
C ILE A 50 0.46 -2.73 -6.36
N PRO A 51 1.17 -2.84 -5.22
CA PRO A 51 0.54 -3.19 -3.93
C PRO A 51 -0.64 -2.30 -3.55
N ALA A 52 -0.52 -0.97 -3.69
CA ALA A 52 -1.59 -0.04 -3.37
C ALA A 52 -2.86 -0.30 -4.19
N ARG A 53 -2.70 -0.54 -5.50
CA ARG A 53 -3.82 -0.83 -6.40
C ARG A 53 -4.41 -2.21 -6.13
N LEU A 54 -3.56 -3.22 -5.92
CA LEU A 54 -3.98 -4.60 -5.69
C LEU A 54 -4.74 -4.73 -4.38
N ASN A 55 -4.25 -4.14 -3.28
CA ASN A 55 -4.95 -4.09 -2.00
C ASN A 55 -6.36 -3.50 -2.15
N ASN A 56 -6.48 -2.32 -2.78
CA ASN A 56 -7.77 -1.66 -2.97
C ASN A 56 -8.73 -2.47 -3.86
N VAL A 57 -8.20 -3.14 -4.88
CA VAL A 57 -9.01 -4.03 -5.73
C VAL A 57 -9.54 -5.21 -4.93
N VAL A 58 -8.68 -5.85 -4.13
CA VAL A 58 -9.08 -7.01 -3.30
C VAL A 58 -10.10 -6.61 -2.23
N ILE A 59 -9.91 -5.47 -1.55
CA ILE A 59 -10.87 -4.95 -0.56
C ILE A 59 -12.25 -4.73 -1.20
N LEU A 60 -12.30 -4.08 -2.36
CA LEU A 60 -13.57 -3.79 -3.04
C LEU A 60 -14.25 -5.04 -3.62
N MET A 61 -13.49 -6.11 -3.88
CA MET A 61 -13.99 -7.36 -4.45
C MET A 61 -14.05 -8.49 -3.41
N TYR A 62 -13.84 -8.20 -2.11
CA TYR A 62 -13.51 -9.22 -1.11
C TYR A 62 -14.53 -10.35 -1.05
N ASP A 63 -15.82 -10.01 -1.03
CA ASP A 63 -16.93 -10.99 -0.96
C ASP A 63 -17.12 -11.79 -2.26
N ASP A 64 -16.53 -11.32 -3.37
CA ASP A 64 -16.61 -11.91 -4.71
C ASP A 64 -15.35 -12.72 -5.06
N LEU A 65 -14.35 -12.76 -4.18
CA LEU A 65 -13.10 -13.53 -4.31
C LEU A 65 -13.09 -14.71 -3.34
N THR A 66 -12.47 -15.81 -3.75
CA THR A 66 -12.20 -16.91 -2.81
C THR A 66 -11.05 -16.54 -1.87
N GLN A 67 -11.02 -17.15 -0.69
CA GLN A 67 -9.90 -16.94 0.25
C GLN A 67 -8.55 -17.34 -0.37
N GLU A 68 -8.54 -18.38 -1.23
CA GLU A 68 -7.34 -18.78 -1.96
C GLU A 68 -6.84 -17.67 -2.90
N GLN A 69 -7.75 -17.01 -3.62
CA GLN A 69 -7.40 -15.88 -4.48
C GLN A 69 -6.85 -14.71 -3.67
N VAL A 70 -7.52 -14.36 -2.55
CA VAL A 70 -7.05 -13.29 -1.64
C VAL A 70 -5.64 -13.60 -1.16
N THR A 71 -5.40 -14.79 -0.59
CA THR A 71 -4.08 -15.18 -0.09
C THR A 71 -3.03 -15.16 -1.20
N LYS A 72 -3.33 -15.70 -2.39
CA LYS A 72 -2.42 -15.70 -3.53
C LYS A 72 -1.99 -14.29 -3.95
N TYR A 73 -2.92 -13.34 -3.99
CA TYR A 73 -2.60 -11.95 -4.33
C TYR A 73 -1.80 -11.25 -3.22
N MET A 74 -2.13 -11.51 -1.96
CA MET A 74 -1.40 -10.95 -0.82
C MET A 74 0.01 -11.54 -0.67
N ASN A 75 0.24 -12.80 -1.04
CA ASN A 75 1.57 -13.40 -1.11
C ASN A 75 2.46 -12.71 -2.15
N ALA A 76 1.89 -12.31 -3.29
CA ALA A 76 2.63 -11.51 -4.27
C ALA A 76 3.09 -10.18 -3.68
N ILE A 77 2.25 -9.49 -2.90
CA ILE A 77 2.67 -8.29 -2.15
C ILE A 77 3.78 -8.63 -1.15
N GLN A 78 3.63 -9.72 -0.40
CA GLN A 78 4.62 -10.16 0.60
C GLN A 78 5.99 -10.45 -0.02
N LYS A 79 6.05 -10.98 -1.24
CA LYS A 79 7.31 -11.24 -1.95
C LYS A 79 8.11 -9.96 -2.18
N PHE A 80 7.46 -8.90 -2.68
CA PHE A 80 8.15 -7.66 -3.04
C PHE A 80 8.33 -6.71 -1.86
N LEU A 81 7.48 -6.84 -0.83
CA LEU A 81 7.54 -6.02 0.38
C LEU A 81 7.48 -6.92 1.63
N PRO A 82 8.56 -7.68 1.93
CA PRO A 82 8.54 -8.66 3.02
C PRO A 82 8.52 -8.01 4.41
N SER A 83 9.27 -6.92 4.56
CA SER A 83 9.41 -6.17 5.80
C SER A 83 9.81 -4.72 5.50
N ILE A 84 9.70 -3.85 6.50
CA ILE A 84 10.29 -2.51 6.45
C ILE A 84 11.73 -2.63 6.94
N GLU A 85 12.68 -2.38 6.05
CA GLU A 85 14.11 -2.41 6.35
C GLU A 85 14.54 -1.16 7.15
N PRO A 86 14.97 -1.30 8.42
CA PRO A 86 15.46 -0.17 9.20
C PRO A 86 16.71 0.45 8.55
N GLY A 87 16.73 1.78 8.44
CA GLY A 87 17.85 2.51 7.81
C GLY A 87 17.89 2.42 6.29
N SER A 88 16.90 1.82 5.64
CA SER A 88 16.79 1.84 4.18
C SER A 88 16.45 3.24 3.68
N LYS A 89 17.21 3.72 2.69
CA LYS A 89 16.90 4.97 1.98
C LYS A 89 15.59 4.93 1.18
N TYR A 90 15.02 3.74 0.98
CA TYR A 90 13.75 3.55 0.29
C TYR A 90 12.56 3.63 1.24
N HIS A 91 12.78 3.45 2.55
CA HIS A 91 11.74 3.43 3.58
C HIS A 91 11.90 4.61 4.54
N THR A 92 11.90 5.82 3.97
CA THR A 92 11.90 7.09 4.72
C THR A 92 10.76 7.98 4.23
N GLY A 93 10.28 8.88 5.11
CA GLY A 93 9.30 9.91 4.75
C GLY A 93 8.09 9.34 4.01
N ALA A 94 7.78 9.89 2.84
CA ALA A 94 6.58 9.52 2.09
C ALA A 94 6.58 8.05 1.64
N ASN A 95 7.73 7.51 1.24
CA ASN A 95 7.83 6.12 0.80
C ASN A 95 7.58 5.15 1.96
N LEU A 96 8.07 5.48 3.17
CA LEU A 96 7.75 4.71 4.37
C LEU A 96 6.24 4.69 4.60
N ALA A 97 5.58 5.84 4.50
CA ALA A 97 4.14 5.93 4.71
C ALA A 97 3.33 5.15 3.66
N ASP A 98 3.73 5.18 2.39
CA ASP A 98 3.15 4.36 1.33
C ASP A 98 3.30 2.85 1.59
N VAL A 99 4.49 2.42 2.00
CA VAL A 99 4.78 1.03 2.33
C VAL A 99 4.00 0.56 3.56
N CYS A 100 3.91 1.39 4.61
CA CYS A 100 3.13 1.09 5.81
C CYS A 100 1.64 0.93 5.48
N VAL A 101 1.03 1.84 4.72
CA VAL A 101 -0.39 1.69 4.36
C VAL A 101 -0.62 0.43 3.52
N ASN A 102 0.32 0.07 2.65
CA ASN A 102 0.21 -1.17 1.86
C ASN A 102 0.29 -2.43 2.74
N LYS A 103 1.21 -2.48 3.72
CA LYS A 103 1.28 -3.59 4.68
C LYS A 103 0.05 -3.66 5.58
N LEU A 104 -0.47 -2.50 6.01
CA LEU A 104 -1.70 -2.40 6.79
C LEU A 104 -2.88 -3.02 6.03
N LEU A 105 -3.11 -2.59 4.79
CA LEU A 105 -4.20 -3.10 3.95
C LEU A 105 -4.01 -4.59 3.57
N GLN A 106 -2.76 -5.03 3.43
CA GLN A 106 -2.44 -6.45 3.24
C GLN A 106 -2.87 -7.27 4.47
N GLY A 107 -2.56 -6.79 5.68
CA GLY A 107 -3.01 -7.41 6.93
C GLY A 107 -4.54 -7.44 7.03
N VAL A 108 -5.22 -6.35 6.67
CA VAL A 108 -6.70 -6.28 6.61
C VAL A 108 -7.27 -7.35 5.66
N ASN A 109 -6.75 -7.46 4.45
CA ASN A 109 -7.21 -8.46 3.47
C ASN A 109 -6.99 -9.91 3.98
N LEU A 110 -5.88 -10.15 4.67
CA LEU A 110 -5.58 -11.45 5.27
C LEU A 110 -6.30 -11.71 6.60
N LYS A 111 -6.96 -10.70 7.17
CA LYS A 111 -7.47 -10.73 8.56
C LYS A 111 -6.38 -11.09 9.56
N ASP A 112 -5.18 -10.55 9.35
CA ASP A 112 -3.98 -10.80 10.14
C ASP A 112 -3.70 -9.62 11.08
N PRO A 113 -4.04 -9.75 12.39
CA PRO A 113 -3.86 -8.67 13.35
C PRO A 113 -2.38 -8.35 13.62
N ASP A 114 -1.49 -9.34 13.53
CA ASP A 114 -0.06 -9.13 13.79
C ASP A 114 0.55 -8.28 12.67
N LYS A 115 0.17 -8.53 11.42
CA LYS A 115 0.60 -7.72 10.28
C LYS A 115 0.03 -6.30 10.30
N ILE A 116 -1.22 -6.13 10.76
CA ILE A 116 -1.82 -4.80 10.99
C ILE A 116 -1.02 -4.04 12.05
N LYS A 117 -0.71 -4.69 13.17
CA LYS A 117 0.07 -4.11 14.27
C LYS A 117 1.50 -3.75 13.85
N GLU A 118 2.17 -4.64 13.12
CA GLU A 118 3.50 -4.37 12.56
C GLU A 118 3.50 -3.08 11.72
N ALA A 119 2.54 -2.96 10.79
CA ALA A 119 2.44 -1.79 9.92
C ALA A 119 2.09 -0.49 10.68
N SER A 120 1.31 -0.57 11.77
CA SER A 120 0.97 0.58 12.60
C SER A 120 2.10 1.04 13.52
N GLU A 121 3.03 0.15 13.87
CA GLU A 121 4.23 0.48 14.63
C GLU A 121 5.34 1.01 13.70
N ASP A 122 5.49 0.42 12.52
CA ASP A 122 6.55 0.77 11.56
C ASP A 122 6.44 2.22 11.02
N ILE A 123 5.26 2.83 11.05
CA ILE A 123 5.08 4.22 10.59
C ILE A 123 5.73 5.23 11.54
N GLY A 124 6.03 4.87 12.79
CA GLY A 124 6.38 5.80 13.86
C GLY A 124 7.55 6.75 13.56
N ASP A 125 8.49 6.34 12.72
CA ASP A 125 9.66 7.15 12.37
C ASP A 125 9.32 8.41 11.57
N VAL A 126 8.19 8.43 10.84
CA VAL A 126 7.79 9.61 10.05
C VAL A 126 7.41 10.81 10.91
N PHE A 127 7.11 10.60 12.19
CA PHE A 127 6.70 11.65 13.13
C PHE A 127 7.87 12.33 13.84
N LYS A 128 9.09 11.79 13.69
CA LYS A 128 10.28 12.36 14.33
C LYS A 128 10.83 13.49 13.48
N TYR A 129 11.21 14.60 14.13
CA TYR A 129 12.03 15.61 13.47
C TYR A 129 13.43 15.08 13.19
N VAL A 130 13.99 15.45 12.04
CA VAL A 130 15.36 15.15 11.64
C VAL A 130 16.22 16.41 11.66
N THR A 131 17.53 16.22 11.80
CA THR A 131 18.54 17.29 11.67
C THR A 131 19.37 17.18 10.39
N SER A 132 19.16 16.10 9.62
CA SER A 132 19.83 15.82 8.35
C SER A 132 19.05 14.75 7.58
N GLY A 133 19.10 14.78 6.25
CA GLY A 133 18.45 13.79 5.39
C GLY A 133 16.94 13.97 5.29
N ASP A 134 16.25 12.86 5.03
CA ASP A 134 14.80 12.82 4.74
C ASP A 134 13.95 13.00 5.99
N GLY A 135 12.90 13.82 5.89
CA GLY A 135 11.93 14.04 6.97
C GLY A 135 11.61 15.51 7.20
N PHE A 136 10.79 15.77 8.23
CA PHE A 136 10.50 17.12 8.71
C PHE A 136 11.63 17.63 9.62
N TYR A 137 11.97 18.90 9.48
CA TYR A 137 12.89 19.61 10.36
C TYR A 137 12.10 20.46 11.37
N PRO A 138 12.70 20.82 12.52
CA PRO A 138 12.02 21.65 13.53
C PRO A 138 11.57 23.03 13.03
N ASP A 139 12.14 23.54 11.94
CA ASP A 139 11.77 24.81 11.33
C ASP A 139 10.61 24.71 10.31
N GLY A 140 10.07 23.51 10.10
CA GLY A 140 8.98 23.23 9.15
C GLY A 140 9.44 22.82 7.75
N SER A 141 10.75 22.82 7.47
CA SER A 141 11.27 22.29 6.20
C SER A 141 10.98 20.79 6.08
N TYR A 142 10.74 20.33 4.85
CA TYR A 142 10.63 18.91 4.54
C TYR A 142 11.58 18.55 3.41
N VAL A 143 12.42 17.55 3.65
CA VAL A 143 13.38 17.02 2.68
C VAL A 143 13.03 15.58 2.34
N GLN A 144 13.20 15.22 1.07
CA GLN A 144 13.22 13.83 0.64
C GLN A 144 14.31 13.65 -0.43
N HIS A 145 14.75 12.42 -0.67
CA HIS A 145 15.82 12.07 -1.61
C HIS A 145 17.16 12.68 -1.17
N GLY A 146 17.39 12.71 0.14
CA GLY A 146 18.59 13.15 0.84
C GLY A 146 18.74 14.66 0.92
N ILE A 147 18.44 15.38 -0.17
CA ILE A 147 18.86 16.78 -0.34
C ILE A 147 17.80 17.69 -0.99
N VAL A 148 16.65 17.15 -1.42
CA VAL A 148 15.66 17.93 -2.17
C VAL A 148 14.63 18.50 -1.21
N ALA A 149 14.44 19.82 -1.22
CA ALA A 149 13.30 20.46 -0.56
C ALA A 149 12.00 20.01 -1.24
N TYR A 150 11.19 19.20 -0.56
CA TYR A 150 10.18 18.38 -1.22
C TYR A 150 8.78 18.43 -0.60
N THR A 151 8.50 19.48 0.19
CA THR A 151 7.21 19.65 0.88
C THR A 151 6.02 19.54 -0.07
N GLY A 152 6.10 20.15 -1.25
CA GLY A 152 4.99 20.24 -2.20
C GLY A 152 4.66 18.98 -3.01
N SER A 153 5.36 17.87 -2.82
CA SER A 153 4.96 16.58 -3.42
C SER A 153 5.19 15.39 -2.51
N TYR A 154 6.42 15.04 -2.12
CA TYR A 154 6.64 13.94 -1.17
C TYR A 154 6.04 14.29 0.20
N GLY A 155 6.08 15.56 0.60
CA GLY A 155 5.34 16.01 1.78
C GLY A 155 3.82 15.83 1.63
N ASN A 156 3.25 16.07 0.43
CA ASN A 156 1.83 15.81 0.15
C ASN A 156 1.48 14.32 0.22
N VAL A 157 2.33 13.45 -0.33
CA VAL A 157 2.15 12.00 -0.24
C VAL A 157 2.19 11.56 1.23
N LEU A 158 3.15 12.07 2.00
CA LEU A 158 3.30 11.74 3.40
C LEU A 158 2.04 12.09 4.21
N ILE A 159 1.54 13.32 4.09
CA ILE A 159 0.35 13.75 4.85
C ILE A 159 -0.91 12.99 4.41
N ASP A 160 -1.06 12.67 3.12
CA ASP A 160 -2.16 11.83 2.62
C ASP A 160 -2.13 10.44 3.29
N LYS A 161 -0.96 9.78 3.30
CA LYS A 161 -0.84 8.41 3.84
C LYS A 161 -0.98 8.35 5.35
N ILE A 162 -0.36 9.28 6.07
CA ILE A 162 -0.52 9.38 7.53
C ILE A 162 -2.00 9.58 7.89
N SER A 163 -2.67 10.52 7.22
CA SER A 163 -4.09 10.81 7.50
C SER A 163 -4.97 9.58 7.27
N ASN A 164 -4.73 8.82 6.18
CA ASN A 164 -5.45 7.58 5.92
C ASN A 164 -5.16 6.50 6.97
N ILE A 165 -3.90 6.30 7.36
CA ILE A 165 -3.53 5.32 8.39
C ILE A 165 -4.20 5.66 9.73
N MET A 166 -4.12 6.94 10.15
CA MET A 166 -4.74 7.40 11.39
C MET A 166 -6.26 7.18 11.38
N PHE A 167 -6.93 7.49 10.27
CA PHE A 167 -8.36 7.26 10.13
C PHE A 167 -8.73 5.78 10.14
N LEU A 168 -7.97 4.93 9.43
CA LEU A 168 -8.23 3.49 9.35
C LEU A 168 -8.06 2.77 10.70
N LEU A 169 -7.14 3.26 11.54
CA LEU A 169 -6.85 2.69 12.86
C LEU A 169 -7.66 3.33 14.00
N GLU A 170 -8.45 4.36 13.71
CA GLU A 170 -9.23 5.05 14.73
C GLU A 170 -10.25 4.08 15.36
N GLY A 171 -10.16 3.87 16.67
CA GLY A 171 -11.07 3.01 17.42
C GLY A 171 -10.88 1.50 17.20
N THR A 172 -9.81 1.09 16.52
CA THR A 172 -9.40 -0.32 16.46
C THR A 172 -8.51 -0.68 17.66
N PRO A 173 -8.46 -1.95 18.10
CA PRO A 173 -7.58 -2.42 19.18
C PRO A 173 -6.09 -2.10 18.96
#